data_AF-A0A921HVQ1-F1
#
_entry.id   AF-A0A921HVQ1-F1
#
_cell.length_a   1.000
_cell.length_b   1.000
_cell.length_c   1.000
_cell.angle_alpha   90.00
_cell.angle_beta   90.00
_cell.angle_gamma   90.00
#
_symmetry.space_group_name_H-M   'P 1'
#
loop_
_entity.id
_entity.type
_entity.pdbx_description
1 polymer ?
#
loop_
_entity_poly.entity_id
_entity_poly.type
_entity_poly.pdbx_seq_one_letter_code
_entity_poly.pdbx_strand_id
1 'polypeptide(L)'
;DPGNRYGQTRVGVQSVTEKVTIRFNWNASTTIQKGKRYFSRVLTDGPISRINFCTIPEREIGADMPVYGTYDAAFDEELRPYIDNLVKAQGLIDCPQAYKLAQTLKEECADFARLSQSRVYENLSFRANVIAYLKACVLFVANGCQWDKAFEDFVRWSLRYDLACKMEFFGDAIKEAQAAAPHKQKGPRNLLELLPDNFSYREAVEVRLQAGMDEKGTQNMLNQWGYRNYIARITNYNYSKLKFRNDGTDTDKNY
;
A
#
# COMPACT_ATOMS: atom_id res chain seq x y z
N ASP A 1 -3.02 -29.58 -4.89
CA ASP A 1 -3.31 -30.10 -3.56
C ASP A 1 -4.81 -30.36 -3.45
N PRO A 2 -5.27 -31.62 -3.56
CA PRO A 2 -6.69 -31.99 -3.71
C PRO A 2 -7.58 -31.66 -2.51
N GLY A 3 -6.99 -31.30 -1.36
CA GLY A 3 -7.70 -30.88 -0.15
C GLY A 3 -7.75 -29.36 0.06
N ASN A 4 -7.24 -28.57 -0.89
CA ASN A 4 -7.06 -27.14 -0.67
C ASN A 4 -8.37 -26.37 -0.82
N ARG A 5 -8.98 -26.02 0.32
CA ARG A 5 -10.20 -25.20 0.42
C ARG A 5 -9.98 -23.70 0.27
N TYR A 6 -8.73 -23.25 0.03
CA TYR A 6 -8.37 -21.84 0.02
C TYR A 6 -7.52 -21.49 -1.21
N GLY A 7 -8.09 -20.61 -2.03
CA GLY A 7 -7.36 -19.86 -3.04
C GLY A 7 -7.97 -19.92 -4.44
N GLN A 8 -8.22 -18.72 -4.96
CA GLN A 8 -8.28 -18.38 -6.39
C GLN A 8 -9.60 -18.54 -7.15
N THR A 9 -10.75 -18.64 -6.48
CA THR A 9 -12.00 -18.17 -7.08
C THR A 9 -12.05 -16.66 -6.89
N ARG A 10 -11.97 -15.91 -7.99
CA ARG A 10 -11.85 -14.43 -8.03
C ARG A 10 -13.02 -13.69 -7.36
N VAL A 11 -14.05 -14.42 -6.90
CA VAL A 11 -15.23 -13.93 -6.20
C VAL A 11 -15.68 -15.02 -5.21
N GLY A 12 -15.39 -14.87 -3.93
CA GLY A 12 -15.85 -15.81 -2.89
C GLY A 12 -15.86 -15.17 -1.51
N VAL A 13 -16.67 -15.71 -0.60
CA VAL A 13 -16.83 -15.18 0.78
C VAL A 13 -15.50 -15.15 1.54
N GLN A 14 -14.55 -16.02 1.19
CA GLN A 14 -13.19 -16.03 1.73
C GLN A 14 -12.29 -14.89 1.23
N SER A 15 -12.63 -14.25 0.10
CA SER A 15 -11.95 -13.05 -0.39
C SER A 15 -12.22 -11.84 0.51
N VAL A 16 -13.32 -11.87 1.28
CA VAL A 16 -13.73 -10.82 2.22
C VAL A 16 -13.13 -11.03 3.61
N THR A 17 -12.79 -12.28 3.98
CA THR A 17 -12.34 -12.63 5.35
C THR A 17 -10.82 -12.70 5.53
N GLU A 18 -10.03 -12.41 4.49
CA GLU A 18 -8.54 -12.34 4.51
C GLU A 18 -7.79 -13.56 5.10
N LYS A 19 -8.44 -14.73 5.28
CA LYS A 19 -7.76 -15.94 5.76
C LYS A 19 -6.97 -16.59 4.61
N VAL A 20 -5.66 -16.34 4.56
CA VAL A 20 -4.74 -16.91 3.57
C VAL A 20 -4.06 -18.15 4.13
N THR A 21 -4.09 -19.27 3.39
CA THR A 21 -3.23 -20.42 3.69
C THR A 21 -1.79 -20.06 3.38
N ILE A 22 -0.93 -20.03 4.40
CA ILE A 22 0.52 -19.87 4.23
C ILE A 22 1.04 -21.10 3.47
N ARG A 23 1.42 -20.92 2.20
CA ARG A 23 1.94 -22.01 1.37
C ARG A 23 3.44 -22.22 1.53
N PHE A 24 4.19 -21.16 1.82
CA PHE A 24 5.63 -21.19 2.04
C PHE A 24 6.02 -20.15 3.09
N ASN A 25 6.82 -20.57 4.07
CA ASN A 25 7.62 -19.66 4.89
C ASN A 25 9.04 -19.71 4.32
N TRP A 26 9.57 -18.59 3.86
CA TRP A 26 10.88 -18.50 3.25
C TRP A 26 11.63 -17.33 3.87
N ASN A 27 12.88 -17.57 4.22
CA ASN A 27 13.86 -16.54 4.53
C ASN A 27 14.79 -16.44 3.32
N ALA A 28 15.04 -15.22 2.84
CA ALA A 28 15.95 -14.97 1.74
C ALA A 28 16.98 -13.92 2.17
N SER A 29 18.25 -14.22 1.90
CA SER A 29 19.36 -13.29 2.10
C SER A 29 19.93 -12.87 0.74
N THR A 30 20.40 -11.63 0.66
CA THR A 30 21.01 -11.08 -0.55
C THR A 30 21.91 -9.91 -0.20
N THR A 31 22.85 -9.57 -1.08
CA THR A 31 23.61 -8.31 -0.96
C THR A 31 22.67 -7.12 -1.12
N ILE A 32 22.96 -6.01 -0.43
CA ILE A 32 22.13 -4.79 -0.45
C ILE A 32 21.81 -4.35 -1.88
N GLN A 33 22.82 -4.31 -2.77
CA GLN A 33 22.64 -3.86 -4.15
C GLN A 33 21.72 -4.76 -4.99
N LYS A 34 21.82 -6.09 -4.80
CA LYS A 34 20.91 -7.03 -5.47
C LYS A 34 19.49 -6.91 -4.91
N GLY A 35 19.33 -6.72 -3.60
CA GLY A 35 18.05 -6.45 -2.96
C GLY A 35 17.37 -5.18 -3.51
N LYS A 36 18.10 -4.06 -3.54
CA LYS A 36 17.62 -2.79 -4.14
C LYS A 36 17.16 -3.00 -5.59
N ARG A 37 17.97 -3.69 -6.40
CA ARG A 37 17.63 -3.99 -7.81
C ARG A 37 16.38 -4.87 -7.94
N TYR A 38 16.26 -5.90 -7.11
CA TYR A 38 15.13 -6.84 -7.13
C TYR A 38 13.80 -6.11 -6.89
N PHE A 39 13.75 -5.20 -5.90
CA PHE A 39 12.52 -4.48 -5.56
C PHE A 39 12.29 -3.19 -6.34
N SER A 40 13.23 -2.77 -7.19
CA SER A 40 13.19 -1.48 -7.91
C SER A 40 11.90 -1.19 -8.67
N ARG A 41 11.18 -2.23 -9.13
CA ARG A 41 9.93 -2.09 -9.90
C ARG A 41 8.66 -2.11 -9.07
N VAL A 42 8.74 -2.38 -7.76
CA VAL A 42 7.59 -2.56 -6.87
C VAL A 42 7.70 -1.72 -5.60
N LEU A 43 8.47 -0.64 -5.65
CA LEU A 43 8.76 0.25 -4.52
C LEU A 43 7.48 0.86 -3.92
N THR A 44 6.49 1.17 -4.76
CA THR A 44 5.21 1.78 -4.36
C THR A 44 4.04 0.80 -4.27
N ASP A 45 4.22 -0.44 -4.71
CA ASP A 45 3.12 -1.40 -4.92
C ASP A 45 2.77 -2.17 -3.63
N GLY A 46 3.51 -1.90 -2.55
CA GLY A 46 3.24 -2.48 -1.24
C GLY A 46 3.98 -3.77 -0.85
N PRO A 47 4.78 -4.47 -1.68
CA PRO A 47 5.64 -5.55 -1.19
C PRO A 47 6.63 -5.09 -0.10
N ILE A 48 7.34 -3.97 -0.33
CA ILE A 48 8.31 -3.43 0.63
C ILE A 48 7.68 -3.16 2.00
N SER A 49 6.44 -2.67 2.05
CA SER A 49 5.79 -2.38 3.33
C SER A 49 5.43 -3.66 4.12
N ARG A 50 5.15 -4.77 3.43
CA ARG A 50 4.66 -6.03 4.04
C ARG A 50 5.76 -7.03 4.39
N ILE A 51 6.96 -6.88 3.84
CA ILE A 51 8.11 -7.72 4.16
C ILE A 51 8.85 -7.14 5.36
N ASN A 52 9.35 -8.01 6.25
CA ASN A 52 10.29 -7.60 7.29
C ASN A 52 11.71 -7.58 6.72
N PHE A 53 12.42 -6.46 6.84
CA PHE A 53 13.80 -6.34 6.43
C PHE A 53 14.73 -6.30 7.64
N CYS A 54 15.84 -7.01 7.51
CA CYS A 54 16.97 -6.95 8.42
C CYS A 54 18.25 -6.89 7.58
N THR A 55 19.29 -6.28 8.14
CA THR A 55 20.63 -6.31 7.57
C THR A 55 21.62 -6.86 8.58
N ILE A 56 22.78 -7.29 8.11
CA ILE A 56 23.93 -7.53 8.97
C ILE A 56 24.82 -6.30 8.80
N PRO A 57 25.12 -5.54 9.86
CA PRO A 57 26.04 -4.41 9.78
C PRO A 57 27.40 -4.85 9.24
N GLU A 58 28.01 -4.02 8.41
CA GLU A 58 29.40 -4.24 8.01
C GLU A 58 30.30 -4.19 9.26
N ARG A 59 31.31 -5.04 9.28
CA ARG A 59 32.27 -5.15 10.38
C ARG A 59 33.62 -4.71 9.87
N GLU A 60 34.44 -4.19 10.76
CA GLU A 60 35.82 -3.85 10.42
C GLU A 60 36.55 -5.07 9.83
N ILE A 61 37.37 -4.82 8.83
CA ILE A 61 38.15 -5.87 8.17
C ILE A 61 39.09 -6.48 9.22
N GLY A 62 38.94 -7.78 9.47
CA GLY A 62 39.69 -8.51 10.49
C GLY A 62 38.98 -8.68 11.84
N ALA A 63 37.75 -8.17 12.00
CA ALA A 63 36.97 -8.41 13.21
C ALA A 63 36.55 -9.89 13.35
N ASP A 64 36.75 -10.47 14.53
CA ASP A 64 36.41 -11.87 14.83
C ASP A 64 34.92 -12.15 14.63
N MET A 65 34.56 -13.24 13.94
CA MET A 65 33.15 -13.61 13.70
C MET A 65 32.36 -13.69 15.02
N PRO A 66 31.20 -13.02 15.16
CA PRO A 66 30.47 -13.04 16.42
C PRO A 66 29.74 -14.39 16.56
N VAL A 67 29.89 -15.01 17.73
CA VAL A 67 29.18 -16.23 18.09
C VAL A 67 28.06 -15.85 19.07
N TYR A 68 26.80 -15.99 18.63
CA TYR A 68 25.62 -15.54 19.39
C TYR A 68 25.06 -16.60 20.34
N GLY A 69 25.94 -17.47 20.86
CA GLY A 69 25.59 -18.56 21.75
C GLY A 69 25.96 -19.93 21.19
N THR A 70 25.68 -20.96 21.98
CA THR A 70 25.82 -22.37 21.59
C THR A 70 24.42 -22.98 21.52
N TYR A 71 24.10 -23.60 20.39
CA TYR A 71 22.79 -24.22 20.14
C TYR A 71 22.92 -25.74 20.28
N ASP A 72 23.20 -26.18 21.50
CA ASP A 72 23.43 -27.57 21.83
C ASP A 72 22.13 -28.29 22.27
N ALA A 73 22.26 -29.51 22.78
CA ALA A 73 21.13 -30.29 23.25
C ALA A 73 20.41 -29.66 24.45
N ALA A 74 21.11 -28.90 25.30
CA ALA A 74 20.48 -28.20 26.42
C ALA A 74 19.59 -27.06 25.90
N PHE A 75 20.06 -26.31 24.91
CA PHE A 75 19.25 -25.29 24.24
C PHE A 75 17.99 -25.85 23.57
N ASP A 76 18.06 -27.03 22.93
CA ASP A 76 16.87 -27.69 22.36
C ASP A 76 15.82 -28.01 23.42
N GLU A 77 16.25 -28.52 24.59
CA GLU A 77 15.35 -28.80 25.71
C GLU A 77 14.75 -27.51 26.33
N GLU A 78 15.53 -26.42 26.42
CA GLU A 78 15.02 -25.11 26.84
C GLU A 78 13.98 -24.54 25.86
N LEU A 79 14.14 -24.82 24.56
CA LEU A 79 13.23 -24.33 23.51
C LEU A 79 11.92 -25.12 23.43
N ARG A 80 11.96 -26.42 23.79
CA ARG A 80 10.84 -27.37 23.72
C ARG A 80 9.50 -26.83 24.28
N PRO A 81 9.40 -26.23 25.48
CA PRO A 81 8.13 -25.73 26.00
C PRO A 81 7.51 -24.65 25.11
N TYR A 82 8.32 -23.78 24.49
CA TYR A 82 7.82 -22.71 23.62
C TYR A 82 7.23 -23.27 22.33
N ILE A 83 7.88 -24.27 21.73
CA ILE A 83 7.40 -24.97 20.53
C ILE A 83 6.11 -25.71 20.85
N ASP A 84 6.07 -26.44 21.97
CA ASP A 84 4.89 -27.16 22.42
C ASP A 84 3.68 -26.24 22.57
N ASN A 85 3.86 -25.06 23.17
CA ASN A 85 2.79 -24.08 23.32
C ASN A 85 2.27 -23.60 21.95
N LEU A 86 3.15 -23.33 20.98
CA LEU A 86 2.76 -22.93 19.63
C LEU A 86 1.99 -24.04 18.90
N VAL A 87 2.40 -25.30 19.04
CA VAL A 87 1.75 -26.46 18.39
C VAL A 87 0.39 -26.75 19.03
N LYS A 88 0.25 -26.56 20.34
CA LYS A 88 -1.00 -26.77 21.08
C LYS A 88 -2.00 -25.64 20.90
N ALA A 89 -1.57 -24.47 20.43
CA ALA A 89 -2.42 -23.29 20.28
C ALA A 89 -3.59 -23.56 19.32
N GLN A 90 -4.82 -23.37 19.82
CA GLN A 90 -6.06 -23.56 19.05
C GLN A 90 -7.07 -22.47 19.39
N GLY A 91 -7.91 -22.13 18.41
CA GLY A 91 -8.97 -21.13 18.59
C GLY A 91 -8.45 -19.69 18.58
N LEU A 92 -9.28 -18.78 19.10
CA LEU A 92 -8.93 -17.36 19.26
C LEU A 92 -8.16 -17.20 20.57
N ILE A 93 -6.95 -16.63 20.49
CA ILE A 93 -6.15 -16.24 21.64
C ILE A 93 -6.13 -14.72 21.67
N ASP A 94 -6.68 -14.14 22.73
CA ASP A 94 -6.64 -12.70 22.95
C ASP A 94 -5.35 -12.30 23.69
N CYS A 95 -4.71 -11.24 23.22
CA CYS A 95 -3.50 -10.67 23.82
C CYS A 95 -3.68 -9.15 23.91
N PRO A 96 -4.36 -8.65 24.96
CA PRO A 96 -4.64 -7.23 25.10
C PRO A 96 -3.36 -6.40 25.25
N GLN A 97 -2.30 -6.97 25.81
CA GLN A 97 -1.00 -6.33 25.94
C GLN A 97 -0.34 -6.08 24.58
N ALA A 98 -0.35 -7.06 23.67
CA ALA A 98 0.15 -6.88 22.31
C ALA A 98 -0.62 -5.80 21.57
N TYR A 99 -1.95 -5.77 21.72
CA TYR A 99 -2.79 -4.76 21.08
C TYR A 99 -2.51 -3.36 21.64
N LYS A 100 -2.44 -3.21 22.97
CA LYS A 100 -2.08 -1.95 23.63
C LYS A 100 -0.71 -1.45 23.16
N LEU A 101 0.28 -2.33 23.09
CA LEU A 101 1.60 -1.99 22.58
C LEU A 101 1.55 -1.52 21.12
N ALA A 102 0.78 -2.20 20.26
CA ALA A 102 0.63 -1.80 18.86
C ALA A 102 -0.04 -0.42 18.72
N GLN A 103 -0.99 -0.07 19.60
CA GLN A 103 -1.57 1.28 19.64
C GLN A 103 -0.53 2.33 20.03
N THR A 104 0.25 2.07 21.08
CA THR A 104 1.34 2.97 21.50
C THR A 104 2.37 3.15 20.39
N LEU A 105 2.84 2.07 19.77
CA LEU A 105 3.83 2.14 18.68
C LEU A 105 3.29 2.85 17.44
N LYS A 106 1.99 2.74 17.16
CA LYS A 106 1.33 3.50 16.08
C LYS A 106 1.42 5.01 16.35
N GLU A 107 1.12 5.44 17.56
CA GLU A 107 1.18 6.85 17.96
C GLU A 107 2.62 7.37 17.91
N GLU A 108 3.58 6.62 18.44
CA GLU A 108 5.00 6.98 18.37
C GLU A 108 5.51 7.12 16.93
N CYS A 109 5.11 6.19 16.04
CA CYS A 109 5.45 6.28 14.63
C CYS A 109 4.81 7.50 13.96
N ALA A 110 3.57 7.84 14.33
CA ALA A 110 2.88 9.02 13.82
C ALA A 110 3.58 10.32 14.29
N ASP A 111 4.00 10.39 15.55
CA ASP A 111 4.77 11.52 16.06
C ASP A 111 6.12 11.66 15.35
N PHE A 112 6.84 10.56 15.17
CA PHE A 112 8.09 10.57 14.41
C PHE A 112 7.86 11.02 12.96
N ALA A 113 6.81 10.53 12.30
CA ALA A 113 6.46 10.93 10.94
C ALA A 113 6.14 12.43 10.83
N ARG A 114 5.42 12.98 11.81
CA ARG A 114 5.13 14.43 11.90
C ARG A 114 6.39 15.25 12.12
N LEU A 115 7.27 14.83 13.03
CA LEU A 115 8.50 15.57 13.32
C LEU A 115 9.50 15.50 12.15
N SER A 116 9.59 14.36 11.48
CA SER A 116 10.48 14.17 10.32
C SER A 116 9.86 14.62 8.99
N GLN A 117 8.57 14.95 8.96
CA GLN A 117 7.80 15.27 7.75
C GLN A 117 7.94 14.20 6.63
N SER A 118 8.13 12.94 7.02
CA SER A 118 8.37 11.84 6.07
C SER A 118 7.11 11.03 5.79
N ARG A 119 6.47 11.31 4.65
CA ARG A 119 5.32 10.51 4.16
C ARG A 119 5.71 9.05 3.89
N VAL A 120 6.93 8.82 3.41
CA VAL A 120 7.44 7.46 3.15
C VAL A 120 7.53 6.67 4.45
N TYR A 121 8.12 7.27 5.50
CA TYR A 121 8.19 6.64 6.82
C TYR A 121 6.79 6.33 7.36
N GLU A 122 5.88 7.32 7.33
CA GLU A 122 4.50 7.17 7.81
C GLU A 122 3.82 5.96 7.16
N ASN A 123 3.88 5.88 5.82
CA ASN A 123 3.27 4.79 5.06
C ASN A 123 3.88 3.42 5.38
N LEU A 124 5.20 3.35 5.56
CA LEU A 124 5.89 2.10 5.90
C LEU A 124 5.58 1.66 7.35
N SER A 125 5.41 2.62 8.26
CA SER A 125 5.16 2.37 9.69
C SER A 125 3.88 1.57 9.94
N PHE A 126 2.84 1.75 9.13
CA PHE A 126 1.57 1.04 9.32
C PHE A 126 1.72 -0.48 9.23
N ARG A 127 2.40 -0.96 8.19
CA ARG A 127 2.59 -2.41 7.99
C ARG A 127 3.73 -2.94 8.85
N ALA A 128 4.75 -2.14 9.14
CA ALA A 128 5.77 -2.50 10.11
C ALA A 128 5.17 -2.72 11.51
N ASN A 129 4.22 -1.87 11.94
CA ASN A 129 3.52 -2.02 13.22
C ASN A 129 2.66 -3.29 13.27
N VAL A 130 2.01 -3.66 12.16
CA VAL A 130 1.29 -4.95 12.06
C VAL A 130 2.25 -6.13 12.20
N ILE A 131 3.41 -6.10 11.55
CA ILE A 131 4.43 -7.15 11.68
C ILE A 131 4.92 -7.24 13.14
N ALA A 132 5.17 -6.10 13.78
CA ALA A 132 5.58 -6.02 15.18
C ALA A 132 4.50 -6.60 16.12
N TYR A 133 3.23 -6.25 15.90
CA TYR A 133 2.09 -6.83 16.62
C TYR A 133 2.02 -8.36 16.46
N LEU A 134 2.16 -8.87 15.23
CA LEU A 134 2.14 -10.31 14.98
C LEU A 134 3.30 -11.03 15.69
N LYS A 135 4.49 -10.42 15.75
CA LYS A 135 5.62 -10.94 16.54
C LYS A 135 5.28 -11.00 18.03
N ALA A 136 4.65 -9.96 18.57
CA ALA A 136 4.20 -9.94 19.97
C ALA A 136 3.21 -11.07 20.26
N CYS A 137 2.25 -11.33 19.36
CA CYS A 137 1.30 -12.42 19.51
C CYS A 137 1.99 -13.79 19.49
N VAL A 138 2.94 -14.02 18.58
CA VAL A 138 3.70 -15.28 18.52
C VAL A 138 4.51 -15.49 19.80
N LEU A 139 5.19 -14.46 20.31
CA LEU A 139 5.94 -14.54 21.57
C LEU A 139 5.02 -14.84 22.75
N PHE A 140 3.87 -14.19 22.81
CA PHE A 140 2.88 -14.42 23.86
C PHE A 140 2.37 -15.87 23.85
N VAL A 141 2.01 -16.41 22.68
CA VAL A 141 1.57 -17.81 22.55
C VAL A 141 2.70 -18.78 22.89
N ALA A 142 3.91 -18.53 22.37
CA ALA A 142 5.08 -19.34 22.68
C ALA A 142 5.34 -19.38 24.19
N ASN A 143 5.15 -18.27 24.89
CA ASN A 143 5.30 -18.18 26.35
C ASN A 143 4.07 -18.64 27.13
N GLY A 144 3.24 -19.53 26.57
CA GLY A 144 2.09 -20.11 27.29
C GLY A 144 1.01 -19.08 27.63
N CYS A 145 0.81 -18.08 26.76
CA CYS A 145 -0.11 -16.96 26.97
C CYS A 145 0.21 -16.14 28.23
N GLN A 146 1.50 -16.06 28.61
CA GLN A 146 1.99 -15.17 29.65
C GLN A 146 2.77 -14.03 29.02
N TRP A 147 2.40 -12.80 29.35
CA TRP A 147 3.10 -11.62 28.84
C TRP A 147 4.38 -11.36 29.64
N ASP A 148 5.49 -11.15 28.94
CA ASP A 148 6.77 -10.74 29.52
C ASP A 148 7.15 -9.33 29.05
N LYS A 149 7.78 -8.54 29.93
CA LYS A 149 8.24 -7.18 29.57
C LYS A 149 9.28 -7.21 28.45
N ALA A 150 10.12 -8.24 28.37
CA ALA A 150 11.10 -8.42 27.31
C ALA A 150 10.46 -8.48 25.92
N PHE A 151 9.19 -8.90 25.81
CA PHE A 151 8.47 -8.90 24.53
C PHE A 151 8.25 -7.47 24.04
N GLU A 152 7.94 -6.54 24.94
CA GLU A 152 7.76 -5.14 24.58
C GLU A 152 9.04 -4.55 24.00
N ASP A 153 10.17 -4.79 24.66
CA ASP A 153 11.47 -4.29 24.24
C ASP A 153 11.88 -4.89 22.89
N PHE A 154 11.73 -6.21 22.73
CA PHE A 154 12.00 -6.89 21.47
C PHE A 154 11.10 -6.40 20.33
N VAL A 155 9.79 -6.25 20.57
CA VAL A 155 8.83 -5.83 19.54
C VAL A 155 9.09 -4.40 19.11
N ARG A 156 9.36 -3.50 20.07
CA ARG A 156 9.74 -2.10 19.81
C ARG A 156 11.06 -2.03 19.04
N TRP A 157 12.08 -2.77 19.46
CA TRP A 157 13.35 -2.86 18.74
C TRP A 157 13.13 -3.39 17.33
N SER A 158 12.37 -4.47 17.17
CA SER A 158 12.12 -5.09 15.88
C SER A 158 11.37 -4.17 14.92
N LEU A 159 10.41 -3.38 15.40
CA LEU A 159 9.71 -2.37 14.59
C LEU A 159 10.68 -1.31 14.09
N ARG A 160 11.48 -0.76 15.01
CA ARG A 160 12.45 0.29 14.70
C ARG A 160 13.53 -0.20 13.74
N TYR A 161 14.01 -1.43 13.94
CA TYR A 161 15.02 -2.04 13.09
C TYR A 161 14.51 -2.30 11.67
N ASP A 162 13.27 -2.80 11.54
CA ASP A 162 12.60 -2.98 10.26
C ASP A 162 12.47 -1.66 9.51
N LEU A 163 11.97 -0.62 10.19
CA LEU A 163 11.81 0.71 9.60
C LEU A 163 13.14 1.34 9.25
N ALA A 164 14.16 1.20 10.09
CA ALA A 164 15.51 1.67 9.80
C ALA A 164 16.06 1.03 8.52
N CYS A 165 15.98 -0.30 8.39
CA CYS A 165 16.40 -1.00 7.18
C CYS A 165 15.61 -0.54 5.95
N LYS A 166 14.28 -0.40 6.07
CA LYS A 166 13.43 0.04 4.95
C LYS A 166 13.78 1.45 4.48
N MET A 167 13.97 2.38 5.42
CA MET A 167 14.32 3.76 5.11
C MET A 167 15.72 3.86 4.51
N GLU A 168 16.70 3.18 5.10
CA GLU A 168 18.09 3.17 4.62
C GLU A 168 18.21 2.63 3.19
N PHE A 169 17.54 1.52 2.89
CA PHE A 169 17.73 0.86 1.61
C PHE A 169 16.76 1.31 0.52
N PHE A 170 15.55 1.74 0.88
CA PHE A 170 14.48 2.01 -0.08
C PHE A 170 13.83 3.39 0.09
N GLY A 171 14.11 4.13 1.17
CA GLY A 171 13.43 5.38 1.50
C GLY A 171 13.50 6.41 0.38
N ASP A 172 14.72 6.70 -0.09
CA ASP A 172 14.94 7.66 -1.18
C ASP A 172 14.35 7.19 -2.50
N ALA A 173 14.56 5.92 -2.86
CA ALA A 173 14.02 5.36 -4.09
C ALA A 173 12.47 5.37 -4.11
N ILE A 174 11.83 5.13 -2.96
CA ILE A 174 10.37 5.25 -2.83
C ILE A 174 9.94 6.71 -2.96
N LYS A 175 10.66 7.64 -2.33
CA LYS A 175 10.36 9.08 -2.42
C LYS A 175 10.47 9.57 -3.86
N GLU A 176 11.52 9.17 -4.57
CA GLU A 176 11.73 9.47 -5.99
C GLU A 176 10.62 8.86 -6.85
N ALA A 177 10.28 7.58 -6.65
CA ALA A 177 9.19 6.93 -7.39
C ALA A 177 7.83 7.60 -7.16
N GLN A 178 7.55 8.06 -5.94
CA GLN A 178 6.33 8.81 -5.62
C GLN A 178 6.31 10.20 -6.27
N ALA A 179 7.46 10.89 -6.34
CA ALA A 179 7.59 12.19 -7.00
C ALA A 179 7.54 12.08 -8.54
N ALA A 180 8.13 11.02 -9.09
CA ALA A 180 8.17 10.70 -10.52
C ALA A 180 6.83 10.17 -11.06
N ALA A 181 5.84 9.95 -10.20
CA ALA A 181 4.45 9.78 -10.56
C ALA A 181 3.63 11.07 -10.36
N PRO A 182 4.01 12.23 -10.95
CA PRO A 182 3.20 13.43 -10.85
C PRO A 182 1.92 13.14 -11.64
N HIS A 183 0.78 13.23 -10.97
CA HIS A 183 -0.54 13.01 -11.55
C HIS A 183 -0.77 11.59 -12.08
N LYS A 184 -1.68 10.86 -11.40
CA LYS A 184 -2.74 10.19 -12.16
C LYS A 184 -3.20 11.22 -13.19
N GLN A 185 -2.93 11.00 -14.49
CA GLN A 185 -3.55 11.79 -15.53
C GLN A 185 -5.02 11.92 -15.11
N LYS A 186 -5.48 13.16 -14.91
CA LYS A 186 -6.88 13.41 -14.57
C LYS A 186 -7.65 12.57 -15.57
N GLY A 187 -8.43 11.60 -15.07
CA GLY A 187 -9.16 10.69 -15.94
C GLY A 187 -9.95 11.50 -16.98
N PRO A 188 -10.35 10.87 -18.11
CA PRO A 188 -11.07 11.56 -19.18
C PRO A 188 -12.12 12.51 -18.58
N ARG A 189 -11.94 13.82 -18.80
CA ARG A 189 -12.85 14.84 -18.28
C ARG A 189 -13.99 15.04 -19.28
N ASN A 190 -15.19 15.26 -18.77
CA ASN A 190 -16.31 15.65 -19.59
C ASN A 190 -16.08 17.08 -20.10
N LEU A 191 -15.66 17.23 -21.36
CA LEU A 191 -15.39 18.55 -21.94
C LEU A 191 -16.66 19.39 -22.09
N LEU A 192 -17.83 18.76 -22.15
CA LEU A 192 -19.10 19.48 -22.26
C LEU A 192 -19.44 20.22 -20.97
N GLU A 193 -19.12 19.66 -19.80
CA GLU A 193 -19.30 20.34 -18.50
C GLU A 193 -18.45 21.60 -18.35
N LEU A 194 -17.34 21.69 -19.09
CA LEU A 194 -16.44 22.86 -19.05
C LEU A 194 -16.95 24.03 -19.90
N LEU A 195 -17.94 23.80 -20.76
CA LEU A 195 -18.53 24.82 -21.63
C LEU A 195 -19.74 25.48 -20.95
N PRO A 196 -20.08 26.72 -21.30
CA PRO A 196 -21.37 27.31 -20.91
C PRO A 196 -22.56 26.59 -21.58
N ASP A 197 -23.77 26.81 -21.09
CA ASP A 197 -24.99 26.16 -21.62
C ASP A 197 -25.26 26.51 -23.08
N ASN A 198 -24.82 27.69 -23.51
CA ASN A 198 -24.73 28.05 -24.92
C ASN A 198 -23.29 28.43 -25.20
N PHE A 199 -22.68 27.77 -26.18
CA PHE A 199 -21.26 27.96 -26.50
C PHE A 199 -21.05 27.97 -28.01
N SER A 200 -19.98 28.62 -28.42
CA SER A 200 -19.52 28.75 -29.79
C SER A 200 -18.53 27.64 -30.16
N TYR A 201 -18.35 27.42 -31.47
CA TYR A 201 -17.31 26.53 -31.99
C TYR A 201 -15.92 26.89 -31.44
N ARG A 202 -15.62 28.20 -31.31
CA ARG A 202 -14.35 28.69 -30.80
C ARG A 202 -14.13 28.29 -29.34
N GLU A 203 -15.14 28.42 -28.48
CA GLU A 203 -15.04 28.01 -27.08
C GLU A 203 -14.83 26.48 -26.96
N ALA A 204 -15.44 25.69 -27.85
CA ALA A 204 -15.19 24.25 -27.92
C ALA A 204 -13.75 23.91 -28.34
N VAL A 205 -13.15 24.69 -29.24
CA VAL A 205 -11.73 24.57 -29.61
C VAL A 205 -10.85 24.91 -28.41
N GLU A 206 -11.12 26.02 -27.73
CA GLU A 206 -10.34 26.48 -26.57
C GLU A 206 -10.35 25.45 -25.43
N VAL A 207 -11.51 24.85 -25.13
CA VAL A 207 -11.63 23.76 -24.14
C VAL A 207 -10.82 22.53 -24.54
N ARG A 208 -10.80 22.15 -25.83
CA ARG A 208 -9.98 21.03 -26.32
C ARG A 208 -8.49 21.32 -26.20
N LEU A 209 -8.04 22.52 -26.56
CA LEU A 209 -6.65 22.93 -26.44
C LEU A 209 -6.20 22.95 -24.97
N GLN A 210 -7.03 23.47 -24.06
CA GLN A 210 -6.78 23.42 -22.61
C GLN A 210 -6.72 21.99 -22.06
N ALA A 211 -7.43 21.06 -22.69
CA ALA A 211 -7.37 19.63 -22.39
C ALA A 211 -6.20 18.88 -23.07
N GLY A 212 -5.31 19.60 -23.78
CA GLY A 212 -4.17 19.01 -24.48
C GLY A 212 -4.53 18.29 -25.79
N MET A 213 -5.69 18.56 -26.38
CA MET A 213 -6.17 17.98 -27.64
C MET A 213 -6.00 18.96 -28.80
N ASP A 214 -6.05 18.45 -30.03
CA ASP A 214 -5.95 19.27 -31.25
C ASP A 214 -7.27 19.97 -31.63
N GLU A 215 -7.13 21.05 -32.41
CA GLU A 215 -8.27 21.78 -32.98
C GLU A 215 -9.01 20.96 -34.05
N LYS A 216 -8.29 20.16 -34.85
CA LYS A 216 -8.85 19.40 -35.98
C LYS A 216 -9.97 18.43 -35.56
N GLY A 217 -9.89 17.87 -34.36
CA GLY A 217 -10.92 16.96 -33.84
C GLY A 217 -12.21 17.64 -33.36
N THR A 218 -12.27 18.97 -33.28
CA THR A 218 -13.40 19.71 -32.68
C THR A 218 -14.70 19.49 -33.43
N GLN A 219 -14.68 19.57 -34.77
CA GLN A 219 -15.90 19.37 -35.55
C GLN A 219 -16.46 17.95 -35.39
N ASN A 220 -15.59 16.94 -35.37
CA ASN A 220 -16.01 15.56 -35.22
C ASN A 220 -16.59 15.29 -33.82
N MET A 221 -15.99 15.90 -32.79
CA MET A 221 -16.51 15.88 -31.41
C MET A 221 -17.92 16.50 -31.34
N LEU A 222 -18.12 17.67 -31.92
CA LEU A 222 -19.42 18.35 -31.93
C LEU A 222 -20.47 17.56 -32.72
N ASN A 223 -20.10 16.95 -33.84
CA ASN A 223 -21.00 16.07 -34.60
C ASN A 223 -21.44 14.86 -33.76
N GLN A 224 -20.52 14.24 -33.02
CA GLN A 224 -20.84 13.12 -32.12
C GLN A 224 -21.73 13.55 -30.96
N TRP A 225 -21.47 14.71 -30.36
CA TRP A 225 -22.33 15.25 -29.30
C TRP A 225 -23.73 15.61 -29.80
N GLY A 226 -23.84 16.13 -31.03
CA GLY A 226 -25.13 16.38 -31.67
C GLY A 226 -25.87 15.07 -31.97
N TYR A 227 -25.19 14.09 -32.58
CA TYR A 227 -25.76 12.77 -32.89
C TYR A 227 -26.27 12.04 -31.64
N ARG A 228 -25.57 12.20 -30.51
CA ARG A 228 -25.94 11.60 -29.22
C ARG A 228 -26.90 12.46 -28.38
N ASN A 229 -27.43 13.54 -28.95
CA ASN A 229 -28.36 14.47 -28.30
C ASN A 229 -27.81 15.09 -27.00
N TYR A 230 -26.50 15.33 -26.91
CA TYR A 230 -25.90 16.08 -25.80
C TYR A 230 -25.98 17.59 -26.04
N ILE A 231 -26.00 18.01 -27.31
CA ILE A 231 -26.09 19.40 -27.72
C ILE A 231 -27.06 19.56 -28.89
N ALA A 232 -27.68 20.73 -29.01
CA ALA A 232 -28.43 21.18 -30.17
C ALA A 232 -27.67 22.28 -30.90
N ARG A 233 -27.67 22.25 -32.24
CA ARG A 233 -27.07 23.31 -33.05
C ARG A 233 -28.07 24.48 -33.17
N ILE A 234 -27.71 25.65 -32.67
CA ILE A 234 -28.53 26.87 -32.78
C ILE A 234 -28.27 27.57 -34.11
N THR A 235 -27.00 27.76 -34.46
CA THR A 235 -26.56 28.38 -35.74
C THR A 235 -25.38 27.61 -36.32
N ASN A 236 -24.82 28.08 -37.43
CA ASN A 236 -23.67 27.43 -38.06
C ASN A 236 -22.47 27.25 -37.12
N TYR A 237 -22.30 28.11 -36.11
CA TYR A 237 -21.16 28.10 -35.21
C TYR A 237 -21.52 28.13 -33.72
N ASN A 238 -22.80 28.02 -33.36
CA ASN A 238 -23.27 28.07 -31.97
C ASN A 238 -24.10 26.85 -31.61
N TYR A 239 -23.92 26.37 -30.38
CA TYR A 239 -24.50 25.14 -29.86
C TYR A 239 -25.10 25.41 -28.46
N SER A 240 -26.15 24.67 -28.11
CA SER A 240 -26.77 24.66 -26.79
C SER A 240 -26.64 23.29 -26.17
N LYS A 241 -26.40 23.19 -24.87
CA LYS A 241 -26.44 21.95 -24.12
C LYS A 241 -27.86 21.43 -23.96
N LEU A 242 -28.07 20.17 -24.31
CA LEU A 242 -29.27 19.39 -23.99
C LEU A 242 -29.07 18.55 -22.72
N LYS A 243 -27.83 18.11 -22.47
CA LYS A 243 -27.40 17.42 -21.25
C LYS A 243 -26.23 18.15 -20.59
N PHE A 244 -26.03 17.90 -19.29
CA PHE A 244 -24.95 18.48 -18.49
C PHE A 244 -25.00 20.01 -18.44
N ARG A 245 -26.21 20.56 -18.34
CA ARG A 245 -26.42 21.99 -18.20
C ARG A 245 -26.00 22.50 -16.83
N ASN A 246 -25.48 23.71 -16.79
CA ASN A 246 -25.01 24.37 -15.58
C ASN A 246 -26.18 24.81 -14.69
N ASP A 247 -27.35 25.06 -15.29
CA ASP A 247 -28.61 25.32 -14.59
C ASP A 247 -29.28 24.07 -13.98
N GLY A 248 -28.73 22.87 -14.24
CA GLY A 248 -29.23 21.59 -13.73
C GLY A 248 -30.51 21.07 -14.38
N THR A 249 -31.02 21.73 -15.43
CA THR A 249 -32.28 21.37 -16.11
C THR A 249 -32.03 20.78 -17.49
N ASP A 250 -31.57 19.53 -17.55
CA ASP A 250 -31.35 18.83 -18.82
C ASP A 250 -32.67 18.67 -19.61
N THR A 251 -32.61 18.98 -20.90
CA THR A 251 -33.79 19.09 -21.78
C THR A 251 -33.92 17.93 -22.76
N ASP A 252 -33.00 16.97 -22.76
CA ASP A 252 -33.14 15.74 -23.54
C ASP A 252 -34.30 14.89 -22.98
N LYS A 253 -35.38 14.80 -23.76
CA LYS A 253 -36.60 14.06 -23.42
C LYS A 253 -36.55 12.57 -23.81
N ASN A 254 -35.43 12.09 -24.34
CA ASN A 254 -35.29 10.67 -24.70
C ASN A 254 -34.81 9.86 -23.50
N TYR A 255 -35.76 9.30 -22.74
CA TYR A 255 -35.60 8.03 -22.02
C TYR A 255 -36.10 6.89 -22.90
#